data_AF-A0A645HAK2-F1
#
_entry.id   AF-A0A645HAK2-F1
#
_cell.length_a   1.000
_cell.length_b   1.000
_cell.length_c   1.000
_cell.angle_alpha   90.00
_cell.angle_beta   90.00
_cell.angle_gamma   90.00
#
_symmetry.space_group_name_H-M   'P 1'
#
loop_
_entity.id
_entity.type
_entity.pdbx_description
1 polymer ?
#
loop_
_entity_poly.entity_id
_entity_poly.type
_entity_poly.pdbx_seq_one_letter_code
_entity_poly.pdbx_strand_id
1 'polypeptide(L)'
;MSISNAALRNTADDYSYEELTRIFSDRELYVFLERFCNQVTATQPEFESFLQQFFNDEGYVDIWRIPHVMMDVLLHRTKYNRVFDNKKFRKTFHRFIRELMVFCTRECHRNTLSAPVTGTVGTRSQSRRHDYLNAMMTSFSRVLEILASEEH
;
A
#
# COMPACT_ATOMS: atom_id res chain seq x y z
N MET A 1 9.54 19.58 37.10
CA MET A 1 8.32 19.75 36.29
C MET A 1 8.61 19.13 34.94
N SER A 2 8.10 17.91 34.71
CA SER A 2 8.32 17.17 33.46
C SER A 2 7.34 17.66 32.42
N ILE A 3 7.86 18.28 31.36
CA ILE A 3 7.06 18.64 30.19
C ILE A 3 6.88 17.34 29.39
N SER A 4 5.65 16.83 29.37
CA SER A 4 5.24 15.67 28.58
C SER A 4 5.52 15.91 27.10
N ASN A 5 6.48 15.18 26.52
CA ASN A 5 6.74 15.11 25.08
C ASN A 5 5.65 14.33 24.30
N ALA A 6 4.38 14.51 24.68
CA ALA A 6 3.24 13.93 23.95
C ALA A 6 2.70 14.86 22.86
N ALA A 7 3.29 16.04 22.68
CA ALA A 7 2.77 17.13 21.84
C ALA A 7 3.53 17.34 20.51
N LEU A 8 4.07 16.27 19.91
CA LEU A 8 4.59 16.30 18.54
C LEU A 8 4.04 15.12 17.73
N ARG A 9 2.71 14.91 17.79
CA ARG A 9 2.02 14.29 16.66
C ARG A 9 1.75 15.41 15.66
N ASN A 10 2.50 15.44 14.57
CA ASN A 10 2.16 16.27 13.41
C ASN A 10 0.77 15.86 12.92
N THR A 11 -0.25 16.63 13.31
CA THR A 11 -1.66 16.50 12.94
C THR A 11 -1.93 16.96 11.50
N ALA A 12 -0.99 16.77 10.58
CA ALA A 12 -1.10 17.36 9.24
C ALA A 12 -1.81 16.47 8.22
N ASP A 13 -1.83 15.13 8.39
CA ASP A 13 -2.44 14.20 7.41
C ASP A 13 -2.98 12.93 8.09
N ASP A 14 -3.87 13.07 9.09
CA ASP A 14 -4.64 11.92 9.55
C ASP A 14 -5.71 11.60 8.50
N TYR A 15 -5.42 10.63 7.63
CA TYR A 15 -6.43 10.12 6.70
C TYR A 15 -7.63 9.60 7.48
N SER A 16 -8.83 10.02 7.08
CA SER A 16 -10.05 9.42 7.61
C SER A 16 -10.15 7.96 7.17
N TYR A 17 -10.82 7.14 7.99
CA TYR A 17 -11.08 5.74 7.65
C TYR A 17 -11.83 5.62 6.30
N GLU A 18 -12.74 6.56 6.05
CA GLU A 18 -13.54 6.66 4.83
C GLU A 18 -12.67 6.94 3.59
N GLU A 19 -11.69 7.86 3.69
CA GLU A 19 -10.76 8.16 2.61
C GLU A 19 -9.86 6.96 2.29
N LEU A 20 -9.29 6.33 3.32
CA LEU A 20 -8.48 5.13 3.14
C LEU A 20 -9.32 4.00 2.53
N THR A 21 -10.54 3.81 3.00
CA THR A 21 -11.45 2.79 2.45
C THR A 21 -11.69 3.02 0.97
N ARG A 22 -11.86 4.27 0.54
CA ARG A 22 -12.04 4.60 -0.88
C ARG A 22 -10.82 4.25 -1.74
N ILE A 23 -9.61 4.45 -1.22
CA ILE A 23 -8.36 4.12 -1.91
C ILE A 23 -8.14 2.60 -1.92
N PHE A 24 -8.25 1.95 -0.76
CA PHE A 24 -7.93 0.54 -0.57
C PHE A 24 -9.07 -0.42 -0.96
N SER A 25 -10.25 0.07 -1.28
CA SER A 25 -11.35 -0.72 -1.87
C SER A 25 -11.44 -0.56 -3.39
N ASP A 26 -10.50 0.16 -4.01
CA ASP A 26 -10.54 0.40 -5.44
C ASP A 26 -10.14 -0.86 -6.24
N ARG A 27 -10.92 -1.16 -7.28
CA ARG A 27 -10.72 -2.35 -8.11
C ARG A 27 -9.38 -2.34 -8.85
N GLU A 28 -8.90 -1.17 -9.28
CA GLU A 28 -7.63 -1.04 -10.00
C GLU A 28 -6.45 -1.43 -9.10
N LEU A 29 -6.50 -1.08 -7.80
CA LEU A 29 -5.50 -1.53 -6.83
C LEU A 29 -5.44 -3.05 -6.73
N TYR A 30 -6.59 -3.73 -6.62
CA TYR A 30 -6.61 -5.20 -6.54
C TYR A 30 -6.05 -5.86 -7.80
N VAL A 31 -6.34 -5.31 -8.99
CA VAL A 31 -5.77 -5.79 -10.25
C VAL A 31 -4.26 -5.62 -10.28
N PHE A 32 -3.73 -4.48 -9.81
CA PHE A 32 -2.28 -4.30 -9.70
C PHE A 32 -1.65 -5.23 -8.68
N LEU A 33 -2.30 -5.43 -7.55
CA LEU A 33 -1.81 -6.29 -6.48
C LEU A 33 -1.74 -7.76 -6.93
N GLU A 34 -2.76 -8.26 -7.60
CA GLU A 34 -2.79 -9.62 -8.14
C GLU A 34 -1.66 -9.83 -9.16
N ARG A 35 -1.52 -8.92 -10.12
CA ARG A 35 -0.42 -8.96 -11.11
C ARG A 35 0.95 -8.88 -10.45
N PHE A 36 1.10 -8.00 -9.48
CA PHE A 36 2.33 -7.85 -8.72
C PHE A 36 2.68 -9.14 -7.98
N CYS A 37 1.73 -9.71 -7.23
CA CYS A 37 1.96 -10.95 -6.48
C CYS A 37 2.39 -12.09 -7.41
N ASN A 38 1.70 -12.27 -8.54
CA ASN A 38 2.06 -13.30 -9.53
C ASN A 38 3.47 -13.10 -10.13
N GLN A 39 3.87 -11.85 -10.38
CA GLN A 39 5.18 -11.55 -10.93
C GLN A 39 6.31 -11.65 -9.88
N VAL A 40 6.04 -11.14 -8.67
CA VAL A 40 7.07 -10.99 -7.65
C VAL A 40 7.44 -12.32 -7.02
N THR A 41 6.48 -13.24 -6.85
CA THR A 41 6.75 -14.60 -6.36
C THR A 41 7.56 -15.41 -7.35
N ALA A 42 7.33 -15.22 -8.66
CA ALA A 42 8.10 -15.89 -9.71
C ALA A 42 9.57 -15.43 -9.77
N THR A 43 9.89 -14.22 -9.30
CA THR A 43 11.23 -13.63 -9.38
C THR A 43 11.95 -13.54 -8.04
N GLN A 44 11.22 -13.54 -6.93
CA GLN A 44 11.71 -13.37 -5.58
C GLN A 44 10.99 -14.38 -4.65
N PRO A 45 11.50 -15.62 -4.52
CA PRO A 45 10.86 -16.70 -3.74
C PRO A 45 10.64 -16.37 -2.26
N GLU A 46 11.40 -15.41 -1.71
CA GLU A 46 11.19 -14.93 -0.34
C GLU A 46 9.82 -14.27 -0.15
N PHE A 47 9.26 -13.64 -1.19
CA PHE A 47 7.91 -13.07 -1.13
C PHE A 47 6.83 -14.13 -1.22
N GLU A 48 7.08 -15.24 -1.92
CA GLU A 48 6.17 -16.39 -1.89
C GLU A 48 6.07 -16.95 -0.47
N SER A 49 7.22 -17.22 0.16
CA SER A 49 7.26 -17.70 1.55
C SER A 49 6.61 -16.72 2.51
N PHE A 50 6.81 -15.41 2.31
CA PHE A 50 6.19 -14.37 3.11
C PHE A 50 4.66 -14.34 2.96
N LEU A 51 4.15 -14.36 1.72
CA LEU A 51 2.73 -14.35 1.44
C LEU A 51 2.05 -15.60 1.99
N GLN A 52 2.65 -16.78 1.80
CA GLN A 52 2.14 -18.03 2.36
C GLN A 52 2.17 -18.03 3.90
N GLN A 53 3.17 -17.41 4.51
CA GLN A 53 3.29 -17.39 5.97
C GLN A 53 2.28 -16.46 6.65
N PHE A 54 1.98 -15.30 6.05
CA PHE A 54 1.24 -14.23 6.73
C PHE A 54 -0.12 -13.92 6.11
N PHE A 55 -0.36 -14.35 4.87
CA PHE A 55 -1.57 -14.07 4.10
C PHE A 55 -2.22 -15.33 3.53
N ASN A 56 -1.78 -16.54 3.91
CA ASN A 56 -2.51 -17.75 3.55
C ASN A 56 -3.79 -17.87 4.37
N ASP A 57 -4.89 -18.13 3.66
CA ASP A 57 -6.17 -18.51 4.21
C ASP A 57 -6.65 -19.77 3.48
N GLU A 58 -6.86 -20.84 4.24
CA GLU A 58 -7.33 -22.15 3.73
C GLU A 58 -6.61 -22.69 2.48
N GLY A 59 -5.29 -22.47 2.36
CA GLY A 59 -4.49 -22.99 1.25
C GLY A 59 -4.35 -22.03 0.06
N TYR A 60 -4.91 -20.83 0.13
CA TYR A 60 -4.76 -19.77 -0.88
C TYR A 60 -4.18 -18.50 -0.25
N VAL A 61 -3.41 -17.73 -1.02
CA VAL A 61 -2.95 -16.42 -0.56
C VAL A 61 -4.09 -15.42 -0.71
N ASP A 62 -4.62 -14.95 0.42
CA ASP A 62 -5.58 -13.86 0.48
C ASP A 62 -4.87 -12.51 0.28
N ILE A 63 -4.76 -12.13 -1.00
CA ILE A 63 -4.21 -10.81 -1.38
C ILE A 63 -5.07 -9.65 -0.88
N TRP A 64 -6.34 -9.87 -0.52
CA TRP A 64 -7.29 -8.82 -0.16
C TRP A 64 -6.97 -8.27 1.23
N ARG A 65 -6.37 -9.09 2.08
CA ARG A 65 -5.89 -8.70 3.40
C ARG A 65 -4.71 -7.73 3.36
N ILE A 66 -3.95 -7.64 2.26
CA ILE A 66 -2.77 -6.76 2.16
C ILE A 66 -3.16 -5.27 2.29
N PRO A 67 -4.11 -4.72 1.50
CA PRO A 67 -4.64 -3.38 1.71
C PRO A 67 -5.11 -3.11 3.15
N HIS A 68 -5.77 -4.06 3.80
CA HIS A 68 -6.21 -3.90 5.18
C HIS A 68 -5.04 -3.76 6.18
N VAL A 69 -3.97 -4.53 5.98
CA VAL A 69 -2.74 -4.37 6.77
C VAL A 69 -2.11 -2.99 6.54
N MET A 70 -2.15 -2.45 5.31
CA MET A 70 -1.70 -1.08 5.03
C MET A 70 -2.55 -0.03 5.74
N MET A 71 -3.87 -0.22 5.78
CA MET A 71 -4.78 0.64 6.54
C MET A 71 -4.48 0.58 8.04
N ASP A 72 -4.18 -0.60 8.60
CA ASP A 72 -3.78 -0.74 10.00
C ASP A 72 -2.53 0.10 10.32
N VAL A 73 -1.55 0.16 9.40
CA VAL A 73 -0.38 1.02 9.54
C VAL A 73 -0.77 2.49 9.54
N LEU A 74 -1.53 2.93 8.54
CA LEU A 74 -1.92 4.34 8.37
C LEU A 74 -2.78 4.87 9.52
N LEU A 75 -3.61 4.00 10.12
CA LEU A 75 -4.46 4.33 11.26
C LEU A 75 -3.74 4.17 12.61
N HIS A 76 -2.43 3.91 12.61
CA HIS A 76 -1.62 3.64 13.81
C HIS A 76 -2.21 2.54 14.69
N ARG A 77 -2.78 1.51 14.05
CA ARG A 77 -3.38 0.33 14.67
C ARG A 77 -2.42 -0.86 14.74
N THR A 78 -1.15 -0.67 14.37
CA THR A 78 -0.08 -1.69 14.41
C THR A 78 -0.03 -2.41 15.77
N LYS A 79 -0.15 -1.66 16.88
CA LYS A 79 -0.19 -2.20 18.25
C LYS A 79 -1.36 -3.16 18.56
N TYR A 80 -2.42 -3.16 17.76
CA TYR A 80 -3.57 -4.06 17.95
C TYR A 80 -3.48 -5.31 17.06
N ASN A 81 -2.58 -5.30 16.08
CA ASN A 81 -2.38 -6.41 15.16
C ASN A 81 -1.03 -7.08 15.44
N ARG A 82 -1.07 -8.20 16.16
CA ARG A 82 0.13 -8.96 16.63
C ARG A 82 1.09 -9.36 15.52
N VAL A 83 0.66 -9.35 14.26
CA VAL A 83 1.57 -9.61 13.13
C VAL A 83 2.73 -8.60 13.10
N PHE A 84 2.49 -7.37 13.54
CA PHE A 84 3.52 -6.34 13.61
C PHE A 84 4.52 -6.58 14.74
N ASP A 85 4.29 -7.45 15.72
CA ASP A 85 5.31 -7.82 16.71
C ASP A 85 6.46 -8.62 16.08
N ASN A 86 6.20 -9.24 14.92
CA ASN A 86 7.18 -10.02 14.19
C ASN A 86 8.13 -9.13 13.38
N LYS A 87 9.38 -9.03 13.81
CA LYS A 87 10.43 -8.24 13.11
C LYS A 87 10.64 -8.68 11.65
N LYS A 88 10.56 -9.98 11.35
CA LYS A 88 10.67 -10.49 9.97
C LYS A 88 9.50 -10.01 9.13
N PHE A 89 8.29 -10.04 9.68
CA PHE A 89 7.11 -9.50 9.01
C PHE A 89 7.30 -8.03 8.67
N ARG A 90 7.60 -7.17 9.66
CA ARG A 90 7.75 -5.72 9.44
C ARG A 90 8.76 -5.41 8.34
N LYS A 91 9.95 -6.02 8.41
CA LYS A 91 11.03 -5.82 7.42
C LYS A 91 10.62 -6.26 6.02
N THR A 92 10.05 -7.47 5.90
CA THR A 92 9.65 -8.00 4.59
C THR A 92 8.44 -7.25 4.04
N PHE A 93 7.48 -6.87 4.88
CA PHE A 93 6.31 -6.09 4.48
C PHE A 93 6.70 -4.70 4.01
N HIS A 94 7.58 -3.99 4.72
CA HIS A 94 8.13 -2.71 4.26
C HIS A 94 8.78 -2.85 2.87
N ARG A 95 9.60 -3.88 2.66
CA ARG A 95 10.19 -4.14 1.34
C ARG A 95 9.12 -4.48 0.29
N PHE A 96 8.13 -5.28 0.64
CA PHE A 96 7.03 -5.65 -0.26
C PHE A 96 6.26 -4.42 -0.74
N ILE A 97 5.90 -3.50 0.17
CA ILE A 97 5.20 -2.25 -0.17
C ILE A 97 6.05 -1.36 -1.08
N ARG A 98 7.37 -1.30 -0.85
CA ARG A 98 8.28 -0.56 -1.73
C ARG A 98 8.30 -1.13 -3.15
N GLU A 99 8.38 -2.44 -3.30
CA GLU A 99 8.35 -3.10 -4.62
C GLU A 99 6.98 -2.93 -5.30
N LEU A 100 5.88 -3.03 -4.54
CA LEU A 100 4.53 -2.77 -5.03
C LEU A 100 4.38 -1.33 -5.55
N MET A 101 4.91 -0.35 -4.81
CA MET A 101 4.90 1.06 -5.22
C MET A 101 5.65 1.29 -6.54
N VAL A 102 6.83 0.68 -6.69
CA VAL A 102 7.60 0.69 -7.94
C VAL A 102 6.81 0.03 -9.08
N PHE A 103 6.19 -1.11 -8.82
CA PHE A 103 5.37 -1.82 -9.79
C PHE A 103 4.18 -0.97 -10.27
N CYS A 104 3.38 -0.43 -9.35
CA CYS A 104 2.25 0.45 -9.67
C CYS A 104 2.70 1.65 -10.49
N THR A 105 3.83 2.29 -10.15
CA THR A 105 4.38 3.41 -10.92
C THR A 105 4.67 3.01 -12.37
N ARG A 106 5.31 1.85 -12.58
CA ARG A 106 5.64 1.35 -13.92
C ARG A 106 4.40 1.02 -14.75
N GLU A 107 3.42 0.35 -14.14
CA GLU A 107 2.16 0.02 -14.82
C GLU A 107 1.38 1.29 -15.21
N CYS A 108 1.39 2.32 -14.37
CA CYS A 108 0.77 3.61 -14.68
C CYS A 108 1.44 4.31 -15.87
N HIS A 109 2.77 4.31 -15.92
CA HIS A 109 3.52 4.84 -17.06
C HIS A 109 3.20 4.07 -18.35
N ARG A 110 3.16 2.73 -18.30
CA ARG A 110 2.83 1.89 -19.46
C ARG A 110 1.42 2.16 -19.98
N ASN A 111 0.45 2.31 -19.10
CA ASN A 111 -0.94 2.62 -19.46
C ASN A 111 -1.08 4.01 -20.07
N THR A 112 -0.24 4.98 -19.66
CA THR A 112 -0.25 6.35 -20.20
C THR A 112 0.30 6.39 -21.63
N LEU A 113 1.35 5.61 -21.93
CA LEU A 113 1.95 5.52 -23.26
C LEU A 113 1.10 4.74 -24.27
N SER A 114 0.18 3.91 -23.79
CA SER A 114 -0.64 3.01 -24.63
C SER A 114 -2.02 3.57 -24.98
N ALA A 115 -2.39 4.74 -24.47
CA ALA A 115 -3.69 5.36 -24.73
C ALA A 115 -3.70 6.06 -26.11
N PRO A 116 -4.63 5.72 -27.04
CA PRO A 116 -4.72 6.39 -28.32
C PRO A 116 -5.15 7.85 -28.15
N VAL A 117 -4.48 8.75 -28.87
CA VAL A 117 -4.76 10.19 -28.91
C VAL A 117 -6.03 10.42 -29.73
N THR A 118 -7.21 10.14 -29.17
CA THR A 118 -8.49 10.42 -29.82
C THR A 118 -9.40 11.28 -28.94
N GLY A 119 -9.46 12.57 -29.29
CA GLY A 119 -10.67 13.41 -29.21
C GLY A 119 -11.18 13.86 -27.84
N THR A 120 -10.79 15.07 -27.44
CA THR A 120 -11.61 16.17 -26.84
C THR A 120 -12.64 15.95 -25.71
N VAL A 121 -12.87 14.74 -25.18
CA VAL A 121 -13.80 14.49 -24.05
C VAL A 121 -13.07 13.97 -22.79
N GLY A 122 -11.75 13.75 -22.87
CA GLY A 122 -10.97 12.99 -21.87
C GLY A 122 -10.37 13.73 -20.67
N THR A 123 -10.39 15.06 -20.62
CA THR A 123 -9.63 15.82 -19.58
C THR A 123 -10.12 15.57 -18.15
N ARG A 124 -11.44 15.44 -17.93
CA ARG A 124 -12.00 15.16 -16.59
C ARG A 124 -11.76 13.75 -16.10
N SER A 125 -11.76 12.73 -16.96
CA SER A 125 -11.52 11.34 -16.53
C SER A 125 -10.04 11.06 -16.29
N GLN A 126 -9.16 11.68 -17.07
CA GLN A 126 -7.72 11.61 -16.85
C GLN A 126 -7.30 12.30 -15.55
N SER A 127 -7.86 13.48 -15.22
CA SER A 127 -7.61 14.17 -13.95
C SER A 127 -7.96 13.30 -12.75
N ARG A 128 -9.18 12.72 -12.72
CA ARG A 128 -9.62 11.85 -11.61
C ARG A 128 -8.74 10.62 -11.42
N ARG A 129 -8.24 10.04 -12.53
CA ARG A 129 -7.31 8.91 -12.46
C ARG A 129 -5.96 9.33 -11.91
N HIS A 130 -5.45 10.50 -12.31
CA HIS A 130 -4.22 11.06 -11.75
C HIS A 130 -4.35 11.34 -10.25
N ASP A 131 -5.46 11.92 -9.81
CA ASP A 131 -5.72 12.21 -8.40
C ASP A 131 -5.77 10.92 -7.56
N TYR A 132 -6.41 9.87 -8.07
CA TYR A 132 -6.44 8.55 -7.43
C TYR A 132 -5.04 7.95 -7.31
N LEU A 133 -4.26 7.94 -8.41
CA LEU A 133 -2.90 7.41 -8.39
C LEU A 133 -2.01 8.18 -7.41
N ASN A 134 -2.12 9.50 -7.39
CA ASN A 134 -1.41 10.33 -6.43
C ASN A 134 -1.79 9.94 -4.99
N ALA A 135 -3.09 9.82 -4.68
CA ALA A 135 -3.56 9.42 -3.35
C ALA A 135 -3.05 8.02 -2.94
N MET A 136 -3.07 7.06 -3.87
CA MET A 136 -2.54 5.71 -3.65
C MET A 136 -1.03 5.73 -3.37
N MET A 137 -0.26 6.47 -4.17
CA MET A 137 1.19 6.58 -4.02
C MET A 137 1.59 7.31 -2.73
N THR A 138 0.86 8.37 -2.36
CA THR A 138 1.04 9.05 -1.07
C THR A 138 0.74 8.10 0.08
N SER A 139 -0.34 7.30 -0.01
CA SER A 139 -0.69 6.30 1.02
C SER A 139 0.42 5.26 1.17
N PHE A 140 0.99 4.77 0.07
CA PHE A 140 2.08 3.79 0.10
C PHE A 140 3.34 4.38 0.73
N SER A 141 3.69 5.60 0.35
CA SER A 141 4.83 6.32 0.91
C SER A 141 4.68 6.50 2.42
N ARG A 142 3.47 6.85 2.87
CA ARG A 142 3.18 7.03 4.29
C ARG A 142 3.25 5.73 5.08
N VAL A 143 2.79 4.61 4.51
CA VAL A 143 2.97 3.27 5.11
C VAL A 143 4.46 2.98 5.34
N LEU A 144 5.32 3.26 4.34
CA LEU A 144 6.76 3.04 4.46
C LEU A 144 7.38 3.91 5.56
N GLU A 145 7.02 5.20 5.63
CA GLU A 145 7.50 6.12 6.67
C GLU A 145 7.14 5.64 8.08
N ILE A 146 5.89 5.24 8.30
CA ILE A 146 5.43 4.77 9.61
C ILE A 146 6.18 3.49 9.98
N LEU A 147 6.25 2.51 9.08
CA LEU A 147 6.97 1.26 9.33
C LEU A 147 8.45 1.48 9.65
N ALA A 148 9.11 2.43 8.99
CA ALA A 148 10.50 2.77 9.26
C ALA A 148 10.68 3.45 10.63
N SER A 149 9.71 4.27 11.06
CA SER A 149 9.75 4.95 12.37
C SER A 149 9.56 4.01 13.56
N GLU A 150 8.91 2.86 13.35
CA GLU A 150 8.66 1.84 14.38
C GLU A 150 9.80 0.80 14.52
N GLU A 151 10.89 0.92 13.74
CA GLU A 151 12.07 0.04 13.85
C GLU A 151 13.08 0.46 14.94
N HIS A 152 12.76 1.45 15.77
CA HIS A 152 13.64 2.00 16.82
C HIS A 152 13.16 1.70 18.24
#